data_AF-A0A424M797-F1
#
_entry.id   AF-A0A424M797-F1
#
_cell.length_a   1.000
_cell.length_b   1.000
_cell.length_c   1.000
_cell.angle_alpha   90.00
_cell.angle_beta   90.00
_cell.angle_gamma   90.00
#
_symmetry.space_group_name_H-M   'P 1'
#
loop_
_entity.id
_entity.type
_entity.pdbx_description
1 polymer ?
#
loop_
_entity_poly.entity_id
_entity_poly.type
_entity_poly.pdbx_seq_one_letter_code
_entity_poly.pdbx_strand_id
1 'polypeptide(L)'
;MKGFRPTIMWLSPTTRSSLALFMVATPIAAAAYSLPASQIQNSHDAEKHNKNNSYIHKVAVFGADNRGALPRKLQALKKSIGLVYNNRARSVCTGFCVTERTIATAAHCLFRTAGERRPKLAEFRFVLRALRNWPSSRIEGFSIGSPDQFVIAGSRKLKIEPRIDATRDWALMRLAKPLCRGAQLPVQVKSESEIAKVAKDKSLLQVSFHHDYANWRLAHAGPCAIEPVNKHNKNKRIDRDFTAPGDLILHRCDTGGASSGSPLLEKGRDGKLSVVAINVGTYVQTRMLVENGKIVRRFKSDAIANTAVSARVFADLIGPFSNANLLSSAGDIRQLQTLLSNRGLYDAKIDGSYGPTTRKAIQAFQGNIGDELAGLPTEGLLKELQSLAAQQAPASAKTKRQN
;
A
#
# COMPACT_ATOMS: atom_id res chain seq x y z
N MET A 1 10.55 28.67 3.85
CA MET A 1 11.71 28.25 4.70
C MET A 1 11.50 28.75 6.13
N LYS A 2 10.98 27.90 7.03
CA LYS A 2 10.97 27.99 8.51
C LYS A 2 10.59 26.59 8.99
N GLY A 3 11.18 25.90 9.95
CA GLY A 3 12.41 26.01 10.71
C GLY A 3 12.49 24.69 11.50
N PHE A 4 13.42 23.81 11.15
CA PHE A 4 13.64 22.53 11.83
C PHE A 4 14.65 22.78 12.95
N ARG A 5 14.28 22.58 14.22
CA ARG A 5 15.22 22.64 15.37
C ARG A 5 15.60 21.22 15.78
N PRO A 6 16.75 20.67 15.37
CA PRO A 6 17.27 19.42 15.92
C PRO A 6 17.97 19.69 17.26
N THR A 7 17.93 18.71 18.16
CA THR A 7 18.70 18.71 19.40
C THR A 7 20.19 18.53 19.06
N ILE A 8 21.02 19.53 19.36
CA ILE A 8 22.45 19.57 19.03
C ILE A 8 23.23 19.07 20.24
N MET A 9 24.07 18.05 20.06
CA MET A 9 25.09 17.67 21.05
C MET A 9 26.39 18.36 20.63
N TRP A 10 26.79 19.41 21.34
CA TRP A 10 28.02 20.16 21.07
C TRP A 10 29.21 19.48 21.75
N LEU A 11 30.26 19.21 20.99
CA LEU A 11 31.61 19.02 21.54
C LEU A 11 32.28 20.41 21.59
N SER A 12 32.97 20.69 22.70
CA SER A 12 33.51 22.00 23.13
C SER A 12 34.44 22.71 22.11
N PRO A 13 34.64 24.05 22.23
CA PRO A 13 35.02 24.89 21.09
C PRO A 13 36.51 25.23 21.01
N THR A 14 37.11 24.97 19.85
CA THR A 14 38.20 25.78 19.29
C THR A 14 38.03 25.83 17.77
N THR A 15 38.26 27.00 17.19
CA THR A 15 37.86 27.49 15.85
C THR A 15 38.11 26.59 14.62
N ARG A 16 37.15 26.70 13.67
CA ARG A 16 37.08 26.27 12.24
C ARG A 16 36.33 24.95 11.94
N SER A 17 35.34 25.08 11.06
CA SER A 17 34.43 24.07 10.51
C SER A 17 33.47 23.39 11.50
N SER A 18 32.20 23.79 11.47
CA SER A 18 31.11 23.11 12.18
C SER A 18 30.80 21.78 11.48
N LEU A 19 31.52 20.73 11.86
CA LEU A 19 31.27 19.37 11.41
C LEU A 19 30.21 18.73 12.32
N ALA A 20 29.08 18.30 11.75
CA ALA A 20 27.99 17.70 12.50
C ALA A 20 27.53 16.38 11.85
N LEU A 21 27.39 15.34 12.66
CA LEU A 21 26.84 14.05 12.24
C LEU A 21 25.32 14.07 12.42
N PHE A 22 24.58 14.02 11.33
CA PHE A 22 23.12 13.96 11.33
C PHE A 22 22.62 12.53 11.10
N MET A 23 21.53 12.18 11.79
CA MET A 23 20.79 10.95 11.55
C MET A 23 19.42 11.28 10.99
N VAL A 24 19.16 10.90 9.74
CA VAL A 24 17.86 11.05 9.10
C VAL A 24 17.23 9.67 8.98
N ALA A 25 15.99 9.55 9.44
CA ALA A 25 15.18 8.38 9.22
C ALA A 25 14.28 8.62 8.02
N THR A 26 14.25 7.66 7.11
CA THR A 26 13.35 7.68 5.95
C THR A 26 12.74 6.31 5.75
N PRO A 27 11.48 6.23 5.33
CA PRO A 27 10.94 5.01 4.78
C PRO A 27 11.51 4.89 3.35
N ILE A 28 12.19 3.79 3.08
CA ILE A 28 12.44 3.37 1.71
C ILE A 28 11.27 2.46 1.36
N ALA A 29 10.38 2.93 0.48
CA ALA A 29 9.52 2.03 -0.27
C ALA A 29 10.48 1.04 -0.96
N ALA A 30 10.28 -0.28 -0.77
CA ALA A 30 11.15 -1.29 -1.36
C ALA A 30 11.23 -0.97 -2.86
N ALA A 31 12.38 -0.46 -3.29
CA ALA A 31 12.46 0.23 -4.56
C ALA A 31 12.00 -0.72 -5.67
N ALA A 32 11.05 -0.25 -6.47
CA ALA A 32 10.65 -0.91 -7.70
C ALA A 32 11.84 -0.82 -8.67
N TYR A 33 12.82 -1.69 -8.49
CA TYR A 33 13.96 -1.78 -9.38
C TYR A 33 13.54 -2.52 -10.66
N SER A 34 14.04 -1.99 -11.77
CA SER A 34 13.62 -2.26 -13.12
C SER A 34 14.24 -3.52 -13.72
N LEU A 35 13.42 -4.41 -14.27
CA LEU A 35 13.80 -5.35 -15.33
C LEU A 35 12.78 -5.30 -16.48
N PRO A 36 13.22 -5.49 -17.74
CA PRO A 36 12.32 -5.63 -18.87
C PRO A 36 11.50 -6.93 -18.78
N ALA A 37 10.23 -6.86 -19.20
CA ALA A 37 9.26 -7.96 -19.10
C ALA A 37 9.69 -9.26 -19.82
N SER A 38 10.64 -9.19 -20.76
CA SER A 38 11.18 -10.35 -21.48
C SER A 38 11.89 -11.35 -20.54
N GLN A 39 12.48 -10.90 -19.43
CA GLN A 39 13.09 -11.77 -18.43
C GLN A 39 12.07 -12.35 -17.42
N ILE A 40 10.85 -11.80 -17.37
CA ILE A 40 9.74 -12.38 -16.59
C ILE A 40 9.08 -13.52 -17.38
N GLN A 41 9.22 -13.55 -18.71
CA GLN A 41 8.63 -14.58 -19.59
C GLN A 41 9.57 -15.77 -19.87
N ASN A 42 10.88 -15.53 -20.03
CA ASN A 42 11.84 -16.58 -20.44
C ASN A 42 12.68 -17.10 -19.27
N SER A 43 12.06 -17.74 -18.28
CA SER A 43 12.78 -18.31 -17.12
C SER A 43 13.04 -19.81 -17.21
N HIS A 44 12.96 -20.42 -18.41
CA HIS A 44 13.23 -21.85 -18.59
C HIS A 44 14.73 -22.18 -18.82
N ASP A 45 15.56 -21.23 -19.27
CA ASP A 45 16.97 -21.51 -19.63
C ASP A 45 18.02 -20.83 -18.72
N ALA A 46 17.60 -20.17 -17.64
CA ALA A 46 18.50 -19.38 -16.78
C ALA A 46 19.20 -20.20 -15.68
N GLU A 47 19.18 -21.54 -15.72
CA GLU A 47 19.84 -22.38 -14.72
C GLU A 47 21.32 -22.70 -15.04
N LYS A 48 21.83 -22.33 -16.24
CA LYS A 48 23.21 -22.67 -16.65
C LYS A 48 24.21 -21.52 -16.80
N HIS A 49 23.82 -20.26 -16.69
CA HIS A 49 24.77 -19.15 -16.80
C HIS A 49 24.47 -18.03 -15.81
N ASN A 50 24.92 -18.16 -14.55
CA ASN A 50 25.40 -17.00 -13.79
C ASN A 50 26.27 -17.39 -12.59
N LYS A 51 27.52 -17.78 -12.84
CA LYS A 51 28.51 -18.03 -11.78
C LYS A 51 29.46 -16.87 -11.50
N ASN A 52 29.37 -15.75 -12.23
CA ASN A 52 30.23 -14.60 -11.95
C ASN A 52 29.52 -13.27 -12.24
N ASN A 53 29.40 -12.48 -11.17
CA ASN A 53 29.09 -11.05 -11.12
C ASN A 53 27.60 -10.63 -11.09
N SER A 54 27.11 -10.20 -9.92
CA SER A 54 26.16 -9.08 -9.81
C SER A 54 25.96 -8.69 -8.34
N TYR A 55 26.19 -7.40 -8.04
CA TYR A 55 25.92 -6.73 -6.77
C TYR A 55 24.41 -6.71 -6.46
N ILE A 56 23.86 -7.85 -6.04
CA ILE A 56 22.49 -7.93 -5.53
C ILE A 56 22.49 -7.43 -4.08
N HIS A 57 22.20 -6.14 -3.88
CA HIS A 57 22.00 -5.59 -2.54
C HIS A 57 20.72 -6.17 -1.92
N LYS A 58 20.87 -7.09 -0.96
CA LYS A 58 19.77 -7.55 -0.11
C LYS A 58 19.26 -6.37 0.71
N VAL A 59 18.04 -5.92 0.41
CA VAL A 59 17.36 -4.86 1.17
C VAL A 59 16.49 -5.54 2.23
N ALA A 60 16.63 -5.11 3.49
CA ALA A 60 15.77 -5.53 4.61
C ALA A 60 15.79 -7.03 4.95
N VAL A 61 16.99 -7.62 4.93
CA VAL A 61 17.30 -8.90 5.58
C VAL A 61 17.98 -8.61 6.92
N PHE A 62 17.47 -9.19 8.01
CA PHE A 62 17.88 -8.91 9.37
C PHE A 62 18.75 -10.04 9.93
N GLY A 63 20.05 -9.98 9.65
CA GLY A 63 20.99 -11.02 10.06
C GLY A 63 21.10 -12.11 8.99
N ALA A 64 20.91 -13.37 9.39
CA ALA A 64 20.89 -14.49 8.44
C ALA A 64 19.58 -14.51 7.65
N ASP A 65 19.69 -14.67 6.34
CA ASP A 65 18.55 -14.70 5.41
C ASP A 65 17.68 -15.94 5.67
N ASN A 66 16.49 -15.72 6.22
CA ASN A 66 15.53 -16.77 6.58
C ASN A 66 14.45 -17.00 5.51
N ARG A 67 14.61 -16.41 4.32
CA ARG A 67 13.68 -16.61 3.20
C ARG A 67 13.84 -18.01 2.62
N GLY A 68 12.75 -18.75 2.55
CA GLY A 68 12.73 -20.11 2.02
C GLY A 68 11.64 -20.35 0.98
N ALA A 69 11.76 -21.48 0.27
CA ALA A 69 10.68 -21.97 -0.59
C ALA A 69 9.44 -22.34 0.24
N LEU A 70 8.24 -22.15 -0.30
CA LEU A 70 7.01 -22.47 0.43
C LEU A 70 6.97 -23.96 0.83
N PRO A 71 6.84 -24.30 2.13
CA PRO A 71 6.65 -25.68 2.57
C PRO A 71 5.30 -26.22 2.08
N ARG A 72 5.13 -27.55 2.07
CA ARG A 72 3.92 -28.24 1.58
C ARG A 72 2.62 -27.64 2.13
N LYS A 73 2.60 -27.31 3.43
CA LYS A 73 1.44 -26.74 4.13
C LYS A 73 1.06 -25.32 3.65
N LEU A 74 1.97 -24.60 3.00
CA LEU A 74 1.74 -23.24 2.49
C LEU A 74 1.51 -23.21 0.98
N GLN A 75 1.61 -24.33 0.25
CA GLN A 75 1.50 -24.36 -1.21
C GLN A 75 0.18 -23.78 -1.74
N ALA A 76 -0.91 -23.86 -0.97
CA ALA A 76 -2.19 -23.26 -1.32
C ALA A 76 -2.10 -21.74 -1.54
N LEU A 77 -1.18 -21.05 -0.86
CA LEU A 77 -0.98 -19.60 -0.98
C LEU A 77 -0.57 -19.16 -2.39
N LYS A 78 -0.07 -20.07 -3.24
CA LYS A 78 0.22 -19.78 -4.66
C LYS A 78 -1.02 -19.36 -5.45
N LYS A 79 -2.22 -19.74 -5.00
CA LYS A 79 -3.50 -19.31 -5.59
C LYS A 79 -4.01 -17.99 -5.02
N SER A 80 -3.47 -17.57 -3.89
CA SER A 80 -3.93 -16.39 -3.13
C SER A 80 -3.00 -15.19 -3.30
N ILE A 81 -1.71 -15.42 -3.53
CA ILE A 81 -0.68 -14.38 -3.55
C ILE A 81 -0.04 -14.32 -4.94
N GLY A 82 0.00 -13.13 -5.51
CA GLY A 82 0.45 -12.87 -6.87
C GLY A 82 1.30 -11.60 -6.99
N LEU A 83 1.77 -11.35 -8.19
CA LEU A 83 2.45 -10.10 -8.55
C LEU A 83 1.42 -9.06 -8.99
N VAL A 84 1.54 -7.85 -8.48
CA VAL A 84 0.91 -6.64 -9.01
C VAL A 84 1.98 -5.92 -9.81
N TYR A 85 1.81 -5.78 -11.12
CA TYR A 85 2.84 -5.13 -11.94
C TYR A 85 2.28 -4.22 -13.03
N ASN A 86 3.14 -3.28 -13.43
CA ASN A 86 2.99 -2.44 -14.61
C ASN A 86 4.36 -2.31 -15.29
N ASN A 87 4.49 -2.93 -16.48
CA ASN A 87 5.76 -2.98 -17.21
C ASN A 87 6.23 -1.60 -17.67
N ARG A 88 5.32 -0.77 -18.18
CA ARG A 88 5.65 0.57 -18.68
C ARG A 88 6.14 1.48 -17.55
N ALA A 89 5.51 1.38 -16.39
CA ALA A 89 5.90 2.11 -15.19
C ALA A 89 7.04 1.47 -14.41
N ARG A 90 7.50 0.27 -14.81
CA ARG A 90 8.51 -0.53 -14.10
C ARG A 90 8.15 -0.75 -12.61
N SER A 91 6.86 -0.89 -12.33
CA SER A 91 6.36 -1.17 -10.98
C SER A 91 6.09 -2.67 -10.85
N VAL A 92 6.70 -3.31 -9.86
CA VAL A 92 6.45 -4.72 -9.53
C VAL A 92 6.37 -4.85 -8.02
N CYS A 93 5.24 -5.39 -7.55
CA CYS A 93 4.91 -5.57 -6.15
C CYS A 93 4.23 -6.93 -5.94
N THR A 94 4.01 -7.27 -4.68
CA THR A 94 3.16 -8.39 -4.27
C THR A 94 1.74 -7.90 -3.98
N GLY A 95 0.75 -8.73 -4.22
CA GLY A 95 -0.62 -8.52 -3.76
C GLY A 95 -1.27 -9.85 -3.40
N PHE A 96 -2.41 -9.79 -2.71
CA PHE A 96 -3.09 -10.99 -2.23
C PHE A 96 -4.61 -10.87 -2.29
N CYS A 97 -5.27 -12.00 -2.53
CA CYS A 97 -6.70 -12.14 -2.62
C CYS A 97 -7.39 -11.89 -1.26
N VAL A 98 -8.36 -10.98 -1.22
CA VAL A 98 -9.22 -10.72 -0.05
C VAL A 98 -10.68 -11.08 -0.30
N THR A 99 -11.13 -11.06 -1.56
CA THR A 99 -12.43 -11.61 -2.00
C THR A 99 -12.27 -12.37 -3.33
N GLU A 100 -13.35 -12.90 -3.94
CA GLU A 100 -13.27 -13.58 -5.25
C GLU A 100 -12.67 -12.72 -6.37
N ARG A 101 -12.84 -11.41 -6.27
CA ARG A 101 -12.43 -10.44 -7.31
C ARG A 101 -11.72 -9.21 -6.75
N THR A 102 -11.37 -9.19 -5.47
CA THR A 102 -10.64 -8.06 -4.87
C THR A 102 -9.33 -8.56 -4.30
N ILE A 103 -8.26 -7.83 -4.57
CA ILE A 103 -6.96 -8.01 -3.93
C ILE A 103 -6.61 -6.81 -3.06
N ALA A 104 -5.71 -7.01 -2.11
CA ALA A 104 -5.02 -5.96 -1.38
C ALA A 104 -3.54 -5.89 -1.80
N THR A 105 -2.97 -4.68 -1.76
CA THR A 105 -1.54 -4.40 -2.03
C THR A 105 -1.15 -3.05 -1.42
N ALA A 106 0.09 -2.59 -1.63
CA ALA A 106 0.53 -1.27 -1.18
C ALA A 106 0.09 -0.18 -2.17
N ALA A 107 -0.27 1.01 -1.67
CA ALA A 107 -0.77 2.09 -2.52
C ALA A 107 0.31 2.66 -3.45
N HIS A 108 1.56 2.79 -2.97
CA HIS A 108 2.66 3.31 -3.77
C HIS A 108 2.95 2.43 -5.00
N CYS A 109 2.58 1.15 -4.98
CA CYS A 109 2.69 0.27 -6.15
C CYS A 109 1.85 0.77 -7.33
N LEU A 110 0.67 1.35 -7.04
CA LEU A 110 -0.30 1.82 -8.03
C LEU A 110 -0.17 3.32 -8.31
N PHE A 111 0.13 4.11 -7.29
CA PHE A 111 0.07 5.58 -7.35
C PHE A 111 1.43 6.27 -7.27
N ARG A 112 2.49 5.54 -6.91
CA ARG A 112 3.83 6.07 -6.61
C ARG A 112 3.84 7.05 -5.43
N THR A 113 5.02 7.51 -5.04
CA THR A 113 5.19 8.52 -3.98
C THR A 113 5.01 9.93 -4.53
N ALA A 114 4.84 10.91 -3.65
CA ALA A 114 4.66 12.30 -4.05
C ALA A 114 5.85 12.81 -4.89
N GLY A 115 5.56 13.48 -6.02
CA GLY A 115 6.57 14.01 -6.96
C GLY A 115 6.86 13.11 -8.15
N GLU A 116 6.38 11.86 -8.15
CA GLU A 116 6.59 10.92 -9.26
C GLU A 116 5.41 10.93 -10.25
N ARG A 117 5.68 10.67 -11.53
CA ARG A 117 4.62 10.56 -12.54
C ARG A 117 3.79 9.31 -12.27
N ARG A 118 2.49 9.53 -12.04
CA ARG A 118 1.52 8.46 -11.78
C ARG A 118 1.44 7.47 -12.95
N PRO A 119 1.58 6.16 -12.69
CA PRO A 119 1.32 5.11 -13.67
C PRO A 119 -0.13 5.07 -14.14
N LYS A 120 -0.37 4.62 -15.38
CA LYS A 120 -1.73 4.39 -15.89
C LYS A 120 -2.31 3.13 -15.23
N LEU A 121 -3.39 3.29 -14.46
CA LEU A 121 -4.04 2.16 -13.78
C LEU A 121 -4.53 1.06 -14.75
N ALA A 122 -4.96 1.44 -15.95
CA ALA A 122 -5.45 0.49 -16.97
C ALA A 122 -4.39 -0.53 -17.43
N GLU A 123 -3.10 -0.23 -17.18
CA GLU A 123 -1.98 -1.08 -17.58
C GLU A 123 -1.53 -2.06 -16.49
N PHE A 124 -2.07 -1.94 -15.26
CA PHE A 124 -1.74 -2.88 -14.20
C PHE A 124 -2.39 -4.24 -14.39
N ARG A 125 -1.68 -5.26 -13.93
CA ARG A 125 -2.17 -6.64 -13.85
C ARG A 125 -1.88 -7.23 -12.48
N PHE A 126 -2.80 -8.06 -12.00
CA PHE A 126 -2.54 -9.04 -10.96
C PHE A 126 -2.33 -10.41 -11.59
N VAL A 127 -1.24 -11.08 -11.22
CA VAL A 127 -0.82 -12.34 -11.84
C VAL A 127 -0.40 -13.35 -10.78
N LEU A 128 -1.03 -14.53 -10.79
CA LEU A 128 -0.63 -15.66 -9.94
C LEU A 128 0.58 -16.37 -10.55
N ARG A 129 1.74 -15.73 -10.50
CA ARG A 129 2.99 -16.14 -11.17
C ARG A 129 3.50 -17.52 -10.73
N ALA A 130 3.10 -17.97 -9.54
CA ALA A 130 3.49 -19.26 -8.98
C ALA A 130 2.68 -20.46 -9.51
N LEU A 131 1.65 -20.22 -10.35
CA LEU A 131 0.84 -21.24 -11.00
C LEU A 131 1.28 -21.47 -12.45
N ARG A 132 0.92 -22.61 -13.05
CA ARG A 132 1.10 -22.83 -14.49
C ARG A 132 0.27 -21.82 -15.30
N ASN A 133 0.76 -21.39 -16.46
CA ASN A 133 0.10 -20.46 -17.38
C ASN A 133 -0.15 -19.03 -16.83
N TRP A 134 0.35 -18.72 -15.63
CA TRP A 134 0.30 -17.40 -14.99
C TRP A 134 -1.04 -16.67 -15.17
N PRO A 135 -2.14 -17.24 -14.62
CA PRO A 135 -3.46 -16.64 -14.76
C PRO A 135 -3.43 -15.20 -14.24
N SER A 136 -4.03 -14.31 -15.03
CA SER A 136 -3.92 -12.87 -14.83
C SER A 136 -5.22 -12.11 -15.10
N SER A 137 -5.36 -10.98 -14.42
CA SER A 137 -6.50 -10.09 -14.53
C SER A 137 -6.04 -8.64 -14.45
N ARG A 138 -6.70 -7.78 -15.21
CA ARG A 138 -6.54 -6.33 -15.11
C ARG A 138 -7.49 -5.78 -14.04
N ILE A 139 -7.31 -4.51 -13.71
CA ILE A 139 -8.26 -3.76 -12.88
C ILE A 139 -9.60 -3.71 -13.61
N GLU A 140 -10.70 -3.89 -12.88
CA GLU A 140 -12.04 -3.67 -13.41
C GLU A 140 -12.16 -2.24 -14.00
N GLY A 141 -13.00 -2.05 -15.02
CA GLY A 141 -13.11 -0.78 -15.73
C GLY A 141 -11.95 -0.44 -16.69
N PHE A 142 -10.92 -1.30 -16.83
CA PHE A 142 -9.80 -1.03 -17.75
C PHE A 142 -10.25 -0.86 -19.21
N SER A 143 -11.24 -1.63 -19.66
CA SER A 143 -11.70 -1.66 -21.05
C SER A 143 -12.49 -0.41 -21.43
N ILE A 144 -13.10 0.26 -20.45
CA ILE A 144 -13.87 1.49 -20.60
C ILE A 144 -13.09 2.73 -20.12
N GLY A 145 -11.77 2.59 -19.95
CA GLY A 145 -10.89 3.71 -19.62
C GLY A 145 -11.07 4.29 -18.21
N SER A 146 -11.78 3.61 -17.31
CA SER A 146 -12.13 4.16 -15.99
C SER A 146 -11.75 3.25 -14.80
N PRO A 147 -10.53 2.68 -14.75
CA PRO A 147 -10.09 1.79 -13.67
C PRO A 147 -9.92 2.47 -12.31
N ASP A 148 -9.80 3.80 -12.29
CA ASP A 148 -9.68 4.60 -11.06
C ASP A 148 -10.83 4.41 -10.08
N GLN A 149 -12.03 4.10 -10.58
CA GLN A 149 -13.23 3.86 -9.77
C GLN A 149 -13.15 2.52 -9.02
N PHE A 150 -12.38 1.57 -9.56
CA PHE A 150 -12.24 0.21 -9.07
C PHE A 150 -10.97 0.01 -8.23
N VAL A 151 -10.42 1.12 -7.70
CA VAL A 151 -9.30 1.14 -6.75
C VAL A 151 -9.60 2.11 -5.62
N ILE A 152 -9.62 1.60 -4.39
CA ILE A 152 -9.59 2.41 -3.18
C ILE A 152 -8.20 2.34 -2.56
N ALA A 153 -7.69 3.45 -2.07
CA ALA A 153 -6.39 3.53 -1.42
C ALA A 153 -6.43 4.53 -0.28
N GLY A 154 -5.62 4.29 0.76
CA GLY A 154 -5.45 5.23 1.87
C GLY A 154 -4.93 6.58 1.38
N SER A 155 -3.96 6.57 0.47
CA SER A 155 -3.41 7.76 -0.19
C SER A 155 -3.08 7.49 -1.66
N ARG A 156 -3.16 8.53 -2.50
CA ARG A 156 -2.69 8.53 -3.90
C ARG A 156 -1.41 9.33 -4.12
N LYS A 157 -0.90 9.94 -3.06
CA LYS A 157 0.31 10.77 -3.04
C LYS A 157 0.99 10.53 -1.71
N LEU A 158 1.65 9.39 -1.57
CA LEU A 158 2.26 9.01 -0.31
C LEU A 158 3.38 9.99 0.05
N LYS A 159 3.29 10.58 1.25
CA LYS A 159 4.36 11.41 1.80
C LYS A 159 5.35 10.54 2.56
N ILE A 160 6.56 10.45 2.02
CA ILE A 160 7.68 9.66 2.56
C ILE A 160 8.65 10.48 3.41
N GLU A 161 8.47 11.79 3.47
CA GLU A 161 9.23 12.67 4.37
C GLU A 161 8.48 12.85 5.69
N PRO A 162 9.19 12.95 6.84
CA PRO A 162 8.56 13.21 8.13
C PRO A 162 7.62 14.45 8.14
N ARG A 163 6.44 14.38 8.77
CA ARG A 163 5.79 13.16 9.28
C ARG A 163 5.33 12.24 8.14
N ILE A 164 5.78 11.00 8.19
CA ILE A 164 5.58 9.93 7.22
C ILE A 164 4.14 9.42 7.32
N ASP A 165 3.50 9.26 6.17
CA ASP A 165 2.10 8.82 6.07
C ASP A 165 1.97 7.32 5.72
N ALA A 166 2.84 6.48 6.30
CA ALA A 166 2.95 5.06 5.94
C ALA A 166 1.66 4.27 6.18
N THR A 167 0.83 4.67 7.15
CA THR A 167 -0.44 4.01 7.47
C THR A 167 -1.50 4.19 6.39
N ARG A 168 -1.27 5.08 5.42
CA ARG A 168 -2.14 5.26 4.26
C ARG A 168 -1.62 4.55 3.00
N ASP A 169 -0.54 3.78 3.11
CA ASP A 169 0.08 3.06 2.00
C ASP A 169 -0.56 1.70 1.69
N TRP A 170 -1.89 1.64 1.69
CA TRP A 170 -2.66 0.44 1.36
C TRP A 170 -3.63 0.72 0.22
N ALA A 171 -3.92 -0.31 -0.57
CA ALA A 171 -4.92 -0.25 -1.63
C ALA A 171 -5.70 -1.56 -1.74
N LEU A 172 -7.00 -1.44 -2.03
CA LEU A 172 -7.83 -2.55 -2.53
C LEU A 172 -8.11 -2.32 -4.01
N MET A 173 -7.99 -3.37 -4.80
CA MET A 173 -8.10 -3.33 -6.26
C MET A 173 -9.06 -4.42 -6.72
N ARG A 174 -10.16 -4.01 -7.36
CA ARG A 174 -11.11 -4.94 -7.99
C ARG A 174 -10.58 -5.41 -9.34
N LEU A 175 -10.68 -6.70 -9.57
CA LEU A 175 -10.20 -7.42 -10.74
C LEU A 175 -11.34 -7.61 -11.73
N ALA A 176 -11.06 -7.41 -13.02
CA ALA A 176 -12.03 -7.62 -14.11
C ALA A 176 -12.45 -9.09 -14.29
N LYS A 177 -11.70 -10.03 -13.69
CA LYS A 177 -11.94 -11.48 -13.70
C LYS A 177 -11.81 -12.02 -12.27
N PRO A 178 -12.65 -12.97 -11.84
CA PRO A 178 -12.64 -13.52 -10.48
C PRO A 178 -11.50 -14.53 -10.27
N LEU A 179 -10.25 -14.09 -10.32
CA LEU A 179 -9.08 -14.97 -10.17
C LEU A 179 -8.94 -15.58 -8.78
N CYS A 180 -9.56 -14.96 -7.78
CA CYS A 180 -9.36 -15.28 -6.38
C CYS A 180 -10.43 -16.22 -5.83
N ARG A 181 -11.30 -16.78 -6.68
CA ARG A 181 -12.39 -17.67 -6.26
C ARG A 181 -11.84 -18.89 -5.52
N GLY A 182 -12.26 -19.05 -4.26
CA GLY A 182 -11.85 -20.14 -3.37
C GLY A 182 -10.40 -20.02 -2.85
N ALA A 183 -9.75 -18.87 -3.05
CA ALA A 183 -8.37 -18.62 -2.65
C ALA A 183 -8.22 -17.31 -1.85
N GLN A 184 -9.31 -16.79 -1.29
CA GLN A 184 -9.31 -15.58 -0.47
C GLN A 184 -8.62 -15.84 0.86
N LEU A 185 -7.80 -14.89 1.32
CA LEU A 185 -7.22 -14.93 2.64
C LEU A 185 -8.13 -14.21 3.63
N PRO A 186 -8.55 -14.85 4.74
CA PRO A 186 -9.27 -14.18 5.81
C PRO A 186 -8.45 -13.00 6.34
N VAL A 187 -9.06 -11.84 6.52
CA VAL A 187 -8.42 -10.66 7.12
C VAL A 187 -8.94 -10.53 8.56
N GLN A 188 -8.02 -10.46 9.52
CA GLN A 188 -8.36 -10.30 10.94
C GLN A 188 -7.80 -8.98 11.48
N VAL A 189 -8.69 -8.19 12.07
CA VAL A 189 -8.30 -6.97 12.80
C VAL A 189 -7.71 -7.39 14.13
N LYS A 190 -6.48 -6.95 14.39
CA LYS A 190 -5.78 -7.12 15.67
C LYS A 190 -5.10 -5.82 16.07
N SER A 191 -4.96 -5.60 17.37
CA SER A 191 -4.10 -4.56 17.92
C SER A 191 -2.62 -4.90 17.74
N GLU A 192 -1.76 -3.88 17.81
CA GLU A 192 -0.29 -4.07 17.80
C GLU A 192 0.15 -5.06 18.89
N SER A 193 -0.45 -4.99 20.08
CA SER A 193 -0.11 -5.88 21.20
C SER A 193 -0.47 -7.34 20.94
N GLU A 194 -1.59 -7.61 20.25
CA GLU A 194 -1.98 -8.94 19.84
C GLU A 194 -1.05 -9.49 18.75
N ILE A 195 -0.70 -8.68 17.75
CA ILE A 195 0.27 -9.07 16.70
C ILE A 195 1.65 -9.35 17.33
N ALA A 196 2.06 -8.56 18.32
CA ALA A 196 3.30 -8.80 19.07
C ALA A 196 3.27 -10.14 19.83
N LYS A 197 2.11 -10.57 20.36
CA LYS A 197 1.95 -11.91 20.96
C LYS A 197 2.10 -13.01 19.89
N VAL A 198 1.46 -12.86 18.73
CA VAL A 198 1.61 -13.80 17.60
C VAL A 198 3.07 -13.99 17.18
N ALA A 199 3.83 -12.89 17.14
CA ALA A 199 5.25 -12.92 16.84
C ALA A 199 6.08 -13.64 17.92
N LYS A 200 5.80 -13.37 19.21
CA LYS A 200 6.45 -14.07 20.34
C LYS A 200 6.18 -15.58 20.30
N ASP A 201 4.97 -15.96 19.89
CA ASP A 201 4.57 -17.37 19.72
C ASP A 201 5.14 -18.03 18.46
N LYS A 202 5.99 -17.31 17.69
CA LYS A 202 6.60 -17.77 16.43
C LYS A 202 5.56 -18.15 15.36
N SER A 203 4.39 -17.52 15.40
CA SER A 203 3.27 -17.76 14.49
C SER A 203 3.07 -16.65 13.46
N LEU A 204 3.92 -15.62 13.48
CA LEU A 204 3.91 -14.54 12.49
C LEU A 204 4.85 -14.88 11.34
N LEU A 205 4.37 -14.81 10.11
CA LEU A 205 5.16 -15.01 8.90
C LEU A 205 4.78 -14.01 7.81
N GLN A 206 5.64 -13.87 6.82
CA GLN A 206 5.39 -13.12 5.60
C GLN A 206 5.53 -14.07 4.41
N VAL A 207 4.71 -13.86 3.37
CA VAL A 207 4.84 -14.59 2.11
C VAL A 207 4.80 -13.61 0.96
N SER A 208 5.86 -13.56 0.15
CA SER A 208 5.97 -12.57 -0.92
C SER A 208 6.85 -12.99 -2.08
N PHE A 209 6.79 -12.21 -3.14
CA PHE A 209 7.79 -12.26 -4.19
C PHE A 209 8.94 -11.33 -3.84
N HIS A 210 10.16 -11.78 -4.13
CA HIS A 210 11.34 -10.94 -4.02
C HIS A 210 12.11 -10.95 -5.34
N HIS A 211 12.52 -9.78 -5.79
CA HIS A 211 13.36 -9.62 -6.98
C HIS A 211 14.72 -10.29 -6.80
N ASP A 212 15.28 -10.20 -5.59
CA ASP A 212 16.59 -10.74 -5.23
C ASP A 212 16.56 -12.22 -4.81
N TYR A 213 15.41 -12.89 -4.93
CA TYR A 213 15.25 -14.28 -4.51
C TYR A 213 14.79 -15.19 -5.64
N ALA A 214 15.61 -16.21 -5.92
CA ALA A 214 15.27 -17.41 -6.68
C ALA A 214 14.37 -17.18 -7.91
N ASN A 215 14.72 -16.21 -8.77
CA ASN A 215 14.01 -15.90 -10.02
C ASN A 215 12.50 -15.65 -9.85
N TRP A 216 12.12 -14.73 -8.96
CA TRP A 216 10.71 -14.38 -8.70
C TRP A 216 9.87 -15.56 -8.19
N ARG A 217 10.49 -16.48 -7.44
CA ARG A 217 9.73 -17.50 -6.73
C ARG A 217 9.07 -16.89 -5.49
N LEU A 218 7.82 -17.27 -5.27
CA LEU A 218 7.13 -16.96 -4.03
C LEU A 218 7.92 -17.60 -2.87
N ALA A 219 8.25 -16.79 -1.87
CA ALA A 219 9.04 -17.18 -0.71
C ALA A 219 8.24 -16.96 0.57
N HIS A 220 8.58 -17.72 1.60
CA HIS A 220 8.13 -17.47 2.96
C HIS A 220 9.29 -16.93 3.79
N ALA A 221 9.00 -15.99 4.69
CA ALA A 221 9.93 -15.47 5.69
C ALA A 221 9.26 -15.54 7.05
N GLY A 222 9.87 -16.25 8.00
CA GLY A 222 9.34 -16.38 9.35
C GLY A 222 9.92 -17.58 10.11
N PRO A 223 9.74 -17.65 11.44
CA PRO A 223 8.93 -16.74 12.26
C PRO A 223 9.53 -15.33 12.35
N CYS A 224 8.67 -14.31 12.33
CA CYS A 224 9.07 -12.91 12.37
C CYS A 224 8.97 -12.32 13.76
N ALA A 225 9.88 -11.38 14.07
CA ALA A 225 9.77 -10.53 15.26
C ALA A 225 9.04 -9.21 14.96
N ILE A 226 8.41 -8.63 15.99
CA ILE A 226 7.88 -7.27 16.00
C ILE A 226 8.82 -6.37 16.79
N GLU A 227 9.17 -5.22 16.22
CA GLU A 227 9.89 -4.16 16.92
C GLU A 227 8.88 -3.15 17.47
N PRO A 228 8.92 -2.80 18.77
CA PRO A 228 7.98 -1.82 19.30
C PRO A 228 8.24 -0.46 18.66
N VAL A 229 7.18 0.18 18.16
CA VAL A 229 7.26 1.53 17.57
C VAL A 229 7.77 2.56 18.60
N ASN A 230 7.53 2.27 19.88
CA ASN A 230 7.93 3.11 21.02
C ASN A 230 9.33 2.77 21.58
N LYS A 231 10.05 1.76 21.07
CA LYS A 231 11.29 1.31 21.71
C LYS A 231 12.42 2.31 21.50
N HIS A 232 12.87 2.85 22.63
CA HIS A 232 14.04 3.71 22.78
C HIS A 232 15.32 3.01 22.34
N ASN A 233 16.01 3.58 21.35
CA ASN A 233 17.46 3.46 21.29
C ASN A 233 18.06 4.85 21.50
N LYS A 234 18.73 5.04 22.64
CA LYS A 234 19.56 6.21 23.04
C LYS A 234 19.13 7.57 22.42
N ASN A 235 17.91 8.03 22.77
CA ASN A 235 17.34 9.37 22.48
C ASN A 235 16.47 9.58 21.21
N LYS A 236 15.95 8.54 20.53
CA LYS A 236 15.00 8.74 19.41
C LYS A 236 13.68 7.98 19.55
N ARG A 237 12.57 8.68 19.24
CA ARG A 237 11.18 8.22 19.27
C ARG A 237 10.72 7.99 17.83
N ILE A 238 10.73 6.72 17.37
CA ILE A 238 10.38 6.34 15.98
C ILE A 238 8.93 6.72 15.68
N ASP A 239 8.05 6.61 16.66
CA ASP A 239 6.64 7.02 16.59
C ASP A 239 6.44 8.48 16.15
N ARG A 240 7.38 9.39 16.48
CA ARG A 240 7.31 10.81 16.07
C ARG A 240 7.53 11.03 14.58
N ASP A 241 8.13 10.07 13.90
CA ASP A 241 8.35 10.15 12.46
C ASP A 241 7.06 9.83 11.68
N PHE A 242 6.02 9.27 12.31
CA PHE A 242 4.78 8.83 11.66
C PHE A 242 3.57 9.67 12.07
N THR A 243 2.60 9.79 11.16
CA THR A 243 1.35 10.53 11.42
C THR A 243 0.39 9.76 12.33
N ALA A 244 0.29 8.43 12.19
CA ALA A 244 -0.62 7.56 12.95
C ALA A 244 0.09 6.27 13.41
N PRO A 245 1.00 6.32 14.40
CA PRO A 245 1.84 5.17 14.75
C PRO A 245 1.07 3.94 15.23
N GLY A 246 -0.16 4.08 15.77
CA GLY A 246 -0.96 2.96 16.27
C GLY A 246 -1.53 2.01 15.22
N ASP A 247 -1.50 2.41 13.94
CA ASP A 247 -1.91 1.58 12.80
C ASP A 247 -0.71 1.05 11.98
N LEU A 248 0.51 1.34 12.46
CA LEU A 248 1.76 0.88 11.87
C LEU A 248 2.32 -0.31 12.65
N ILE A 249 2.82 -1.30 11.94
CA ILE A 249 3.52 -2.44 12.51
C ILE A 249 4.97 -2.42 12.02
N LEU A 250 5.92 -2.42 12.94
CA LEU A 250 7.34 -2.61 12.61
C LEU A 250 7.69 -4.08 12.82
N HIS A 251 8.17 -4.74 11.77
CA HIS A 251 8.48 -6.17 11.80
C HIS A 251 9.84 -6.47 11.19
N ARG A 252 10.40 -7.63 11.55
CA ARG A 252 11.69 -8.12 11.07
C ARG A 252 11.56 -9.44 10.33
N CYS A 253 10.49 -9.58 9.56
CA CYS A 253 10.48 -10.57 8.49
C CYS A 253 11.52 -10.15 7.45
N ASP A 254 12.31 -11.08 6.93
CA ASP A 254 13.22 -10.77 5.84
C ASP A 254 12.41 -10.48 4.57
N THR A 255 12.68 -9.32 3.97
CA THR A 255 12.01 -8.90 2.74
C THR A 255 13.02 -8.68 1.61
N GLY A 256 12.62 -7.95 0.57
CA GLY A 256 13.41 -7.73 -0.63
C GLY A 256 12.64 -6.88 -1.63
N GLY A 257 13.24 -6.60 -2.79
CA GLY A 257 12.56 -5.86 -3.85
C GLY A 257 11.26 -6.56 -4.26
N ALA A 258 10.20 -5.82 -4.57
CA ALA A 258 8.85 -6.34 -4.89
C ALA A 258 8.04 -7.00 -3.75
N SER A 259 8.56 -7.01 -2.51
CA SER A 259 7.81 -7.47 -1.33
C SER A 259 6.71 -6.49 -0.88
N SER A 260 6.72 -5.24 -1.36
CA SER A 260 5.66 -4.26 -1.10
C SER A 260 4.28 -4.83 -1.48
N GLY A 261 3.30 -4.65 -0.61
CA GLY A 261 1.94 -5.16 -0.75
C GLY A 261 1.75 -6.61 -0.31
N SER A 262 2.79 -7.30 0.16
CA SER A 262 2.66 -8.68 0.64
C SER A 262 1.92 -8.79 1.97
N PRO A 263 1.17 -9.88 2.23
CA PRO A 263 0.51 -10.09 3.50
C PRO A 263 1.50 -10.44 4.62
N LEU A 264 1.27 -9.86 5.79
CA LEU A 264 1.74 -10.38 7.06
C LEU A 264 0.66 -11.35 7.59
N LEU A 265 1.03 -12.60 7.79
CA LEU A 265 0.13 -13.69 8.12
C LEU A 265 0.33 -14.14 9.57
N GLU A 266 -0.76 -14.30 10.29
CA GLU A 266 -0.80 -15.11 11.50
C GLU A 266 -1.13 -16.55 11.11
N LYS A 267 -0.43 -17.50 11.73
CA LYS A 267 -0.83 -18.90 11.77
C LYS A 267 -1.57 -19.18 13.08
N GLY A 268 -2.88 -19.38 12.98
CA GLY A 268 -3.73 -19.77 14.11
C GLY A 268 -3.33 -21.12 14.68
N ARG A 269 -3.78 -21.40 15.92
CA ARG A 269 -3.56 -22.70 16.58
C ARG A 269 -4.20 -23.87 15.82
N ASP A 270 -5.29 -23.60 15.11
CA ASP A 270 -5.96 -24.53 14.19
C ASP A 270 -5.21 -24.72 12.86
N GLY A 271 -4.06 -24.05 12.69
CA GLY A 271 -3.25 -24.08 11.49
C GLY A 271 -3.78 -23.22 10.34
N LYS A 272 -4.92 -22.52 10.52
CA LYS A 272 -5.45 -21.60 9.51
C LYS A 272 -4.62 -20.33 9.46
N LEU A 273 -4.60 -19.70 8.29
CA LEU A 273 -3.88 -18.47 8.05
C LEU A 273 -4.85 -17.30 7.96
N SER A 274 -4.48 -16.19 8.59
CA SER A 274 -5.19 -14.92 8.54
C SER A 274 -4.21 -13.79 8.25
N VAL A 275 -4.63 -12.81 7.45
CA VAL A 275 -3.88 -11.57 7.21
C VAL A 275 -4.12 -10.62 8.37
N VAL A 276 -3.04 -10.12 8.97
CA VAL A 276 -3.09 -9.14 10.06
C VAL A 276 -2.54 -7.77 9.65
N ALA A 277 -1.74 -7.69 8.58
CA ALA A 277 -1.18 -6.45 8.06
C ALA A 277 -0.70 -6.60 6.60
N ILE A 278 -0.40 -5.47 5.95
CA ILE A 278 0.21 -5.38 4.61
C ILE A 278 1.62 -4.82 4.76
N ASN A 279 2.66 -5.53 4.32
CA ASN A 279 4.02 -4.99 4.24
C ASN A 279 4.09 -3.89 3.17
N VAL A 280 4.63 -2.72 3.50
CA VAL A 280 4.63 -1.55 2.60
C VAL A 280 6.02 -0.96 2.37
N GLY A 281 7.02 -1.33 3.16
CA GLY A 281 8.38 -0.82 2.94
C GLY A 281 9.34 -1.14 4.07
N THR A 282 10.46 -0.42 4.09
CA THR A 282 11.51 -0.58 5.08
C THR A 282 11.83 0.76 5.72
N TYR A 283 11.78 0.81 7.05
CA TYR A 283 12.26 1.95 7.81
C TYR A 283 13.79 1.86 7.92
N VAL A 284 14.48 2.82 7.32
CA VAL A 284 15.94 2.89 7.33
C VAL A 284 16.43 4.13 8.06
N GLN A 285 17.60 4.00 8.65
CA GLN A 285 18.30 5.10 9.29
C GLN A 285 19.58 5.40 8.53
N THR A 286 19.66 6.60 7.95
CA THR A 286 20.85 7.08 7.25
C THR A 286 21.63 8.03 8.14
N ARG A 287 22.92 7.74 8.33
CA ARG A 287 23.86 8.67 8.98
C ARG A 287 24.49 9.53 7.88
N MET A 288 24.64 10.82 8.12
CA MET A 288 25.25 11.76 7.18
C MET A 288 26.16 12.74 7.92
N LEU A 289 27.34 12.99 7.36
CA LEU A 289 28.23 14.04 7.79
C LEU A 289 27.88 15.32 7.05
N VAL A 290 27.64 16.39 7.79
CA VAL A 290 27.37 17.73 7.25
C VAL A 290 28.47 18.66 7.74
N GLU A 291 29.01 19.45 6.82
CA GLU A 291 29.97 20.51 7.11
C GLU A 291 29.47 21.79 6.43
N ASN A 292 29.40 22.89 7.18
CA ASN A 292 28.94 24.19 6.67
C ASN A 292 27.57 24.13 5.97
N GLY A 293 26.65 23.31 6.49
CA GLY A 293 25.29 23.12 5.94
C GLY A 293 25.22 22.27 4.67
N LYS A 294 26.34 21.76 4.16
CA LYS A 294 26.40 20.87 2.99
C LYS A 294 26.66 19.42 3.44
N ILE A 295 25.98 18.48 2.79
CA ILE A 295 26.20 17.04 3.03
C ILE A 295 27.56 16.67 2.43
N VAL A 296 28.54 16.39 3.28
CA VAL A 296 29.90 16.02 2.87
C VAL A 296 30.02 14.51 2.67
N ARG A 297 29.32 13.72 3.47
CA ARG A 297 29.36 12.26 3.37
C ARG A 297 28.03 11.63 3.75
N ARG A 298 27.56 10.67 2.96
CA ARG A 298 26.46 9.77 3.36
C ARG A 298 27.05 8.42 3.75
N PHE A 299 26.71 7.93 4.93
CA PHE A 299 27.10 6.59 5.38
C PHE A 299 26.09 5.55 4.91
N LYS A 300 26.45 4.27 5.00
CA LYS A 300 25.55 3.15 4.71
C LYS A 300 24.29 3.26 5.59
N SER A 301 23.12 3.12 4.96
CA SER A 301 21.85 3.12 5.67
C SER A 301 21.66 1.80 6.41
N ASP A 302 21.26 1.88 7.68
CA ASP A 302 20.92 0.72 8.50
C ASP A 302 19.41 0.47 8.37
N ALA A 303 19.02 -0.70 7.85
CA ALA A 303 17.62 -1.12 7.88
C ALA A 303 17.26 -1.52 9.32
N ILE A 304 16.31 -0.80 9.92
CA ILE A 304 15.93 -0.99 11.32
C ILE A 304 14.81 -2.03 11.42
N ALA A 305 13.76 -1.84 10.63
CA ALA A 305 12.61 -2.75 10.55
C ALA A 305 11.87 -2.55 9.22
N ASN A 306 11.12 -3.56 8.81
CA ASN A 306 10.09 -3.39 7.79
C ASN A 306 8.85 -2.75 8.39
N THR A 307 8.15 -1.99 7.57
CA THR A 307 6.91 -1.29 7.91
C THR A 307 5.74 -1.99 7.28
N ALA A 308 4.71 -2.27 8.07
CA ALA A 308 3.44 -2.81 7.60
C ALA A 308 2.27 -1.97 8.10
N VAL A 309 1.20 -1.92 7.30
CA VAL A 309 -0.06 -1.26 7.63
C VAL A 309 -1.01 -2.29 8.25
N SER A 310 -1.52 -2.00 9.45
CA SER A 310 -2.45 -2.87 10.16
C SER A 310 -3.73 -3.14 9.36
N ALA A 311 -4.27 -4.35 9.45
CA ALA A 311 -5.58 -4.69 8.88
C ALA A 311 -6.71 -3.76 9.35
N ARG A 312 -6.59 -3.17 10.54
CA ARG A 312 -7.57 -2.24 11.11
C ARG A 312 -7.97 -1.10 10.17
N VAL A 313 -7.06 -0.60 9.33
CA VAL A 313 -7.35 0.57 8.51
C VAL A 313 -8.09 0.27 7.21
N PHE A 314 -8.16 -1.00 6.80
CA PHE A 314 -8.73 -1.38 5.50
C PHE A 314 -9.71 -2.56 5.55
N ALA A 315 -9.73 -3.35 6.64
CA ALA A 315 -10.55 -4.57 6.72
C ALA A 315 -12.05 -4.30 6.52
N ASP A 316 -12.58 -3.28 7.18
CA ASP A 316 -14.00 -2.93 7.13
C ASP A 316 -14.45 -2.49 5.72
N LEU A 317 -13.51 -2.03 4.88
CA LEU A 317 -13.80 -1.63 3.51
C LEU A 317 -13.87 -2.80 2.53
N ILE A 318 -13.36 -3.99 2.90
CA ILE A 318 -13.26 -5.13 1.98
C ILE A 318 -14.64 -5.56 1.48
N GLY A 319 -15.59 -5.75 2.40
CA GLY A 319 -16.96 -6.19 2.09
C GLY A 319 -17.72 -5.17 1.23
N PRO A 320 -17.93 -3.94 1.74
CA PRO A 320 -18.64 -2.89 1.01
C PRO A 320 -18.04 -2.64 -0.38
N PHE A 321 -16.71 -2.53 -0.50
CA PHE A 321 -16.06 -2.25 -1.79
C PHE A 321 -16.21 -3.39 -2.79
N SER A 322 -16.10 -4.64 -2.33
CA SER A 322 -16.17 -5.82 -3.21
C SER A 322 -17.58 -6.07 -3.75
N ASN A 323 -18.60 -5.70 -2.99
CA ASN A 323 -20.00 -5.97 -3.30
C ASN A 323 -20.73 -4.78 -3.93
N ALA A 324 -20.17 -3.56 -3.82
CA ALA A 324 -20.80 -2.36 -4.33
C ALA A 324 -20.98 -2.39 -5.86
N ASN A 325 -22.12 -1.86 -6.33
CA ASN A 325 -22.27 -1.45 -7.72
C ASN A 325 -21.70 -0.03 -7.89
N LEU A 326 -20.45 0.04 -8.34
CA LEU A 326 -19.69 1.28 -8.46
C LEU A 326 -20.02 1.99 -9.77
N LEU A 327 -20.06 3.32 -9.71
CA LEU A 327 -20.08 4.16 -10.91
C LEU A 327 -18.89 3.78 -11.81
N SER A 328 -19.19 3.63 -13.10
CA SER A 328 -18.26 3.09 -14.09
C SER A 328 -17.81 4.14 -15.11
N SER A 329 -18.44 5.32 -15.15
CA SER A 329 -18.08 6.40 -16.06
C SER A 329 -17.61 7.67 -15.34
N ALA A 330 -16.63 8.36 -15.94
CA ALA A 330 -16.20 9.67 -15.46
C ALA A 330 -17.31 10.73 -15.51
N GLY A 331 -18.34 10.54 -16.36
CA GLY A 331 -19.50 11.43 -16.43
C GLY A 331 -20.35 11.37 -15.16
N ASP A 332 -20.67 10.17 -14.72
CA ASP A 332 -21.43 9.94 -13.50
C ASP A 332 -20.68 10.44 -12.26
N ILE A 333 -19.36 10.23 -12.22
CA ILE A 333 -18.52 10.78 -11.15
C ILE A 333 -18.53 12.30 -11.15
N ARG A 334 -18.48 12.96 -12.32
CA ARG A 334 -18.59 14.43 -12.39
C ARG A 334 -19.94 14.89 -11.87
N GLN A 335 -21.02 14.21 -12.24
CA GLN A 335 -22.36 14.53 -11.75
C GLN A 335 -22.45 14.38 -10.22
N LEU A 336 -21.92 13.29 -9.67
CA LEU A 336 -21.80 13.08 -8.23
C LEU A 336 -21.00 14.19 -7.55
N GLN A 337 -19.83 14.54 -8.08
CA GLN A 337 -18.99 15.62 -7.56
C GLN A 337 -19.72 16.98 -7.58
N THR A 338 -20.45 17.30 -8.65
CA THR A 338 -21.28 18.51 -8.75
C THR A 338 -22.36 18.52 -7.67
N LEU A 339 -23.08 17.42 -7.49
CA LEU A 339 -24.15 17.32 -6.49
C LEU A 339 -23.64 17.44 -5.05
N LEU A 340 -22.45 16.90 -4.77
CA LEU A 340 -21.76 17.07 -3.49
C LEU A 340 -21.24 18.51 -3.30
N SER A 341 -20.74 19.14 -4.36
CA SER A 341 -20.23 20.51 -4.33
C SER A 341 -21.35 21.53 -4.08
N ASN A 342 -22.51 21.34 -4.70
CA ASN A 342 -23.71 22.15 -4.45
C ASN A 342 -24.20 22.08 -2.99
N ARG A 343 -23.80 21.05 -2.23
CA ARG A 343 -24.08 20.89 -0.80
C ARG A 343 -22.96 21.38 0.12
N GLY A 344 -21.91 21.97 -0.44
CA GLY A 344 -20.72 22.40 0.30
C GLY A 344 -19.85 21.24 0.80
N LEU A 345 -20.05 20.01 0.31
CA LEU A 345 -19.32 18.83 0.74
C LEU A 345 -18.09 18.52 -0.13
N TYR A 346 -17.97 19.16 -1.30
CA TYR A 346 -16.87 18.97 -2.25
C TYR A 346 -16.34 20.31 -2.76
N ASP A 347 -15.07 20.60 -2.48
CA ASP A 347 -14.38 21.88 -2.73
C ASP A 347 -13.25 21.80 -3.77
N ALA A 348 -13.01 20.61 -4.35
CA ALA A 348 -11.98 20.40 -5.34
C ALA A 348 -12.51 20.51 -6.78
N LYS A 349 -11.60 20.41 -7.76
CA LYS A 349 -11.98 20.37 -9.18
C LYS A 349 -12.89 19.17 -9.47
N ILE A 350 -13.98 19.40 -10.19
CA ILE A 350 -14.84 18.36 -10.76
C ILE A 350 -14.10 17.75 -11.96
N ASP A 351 -13.49 16.58 -11.75
CA ASP A 351 -12.57 15.95 -12.69
C ASP A 351 -13.04 14.56 -13.18
N GLY A 352 -14.12 14.03 -12.59
CA GLY A 352 -14.62 12.69 -12.91
C GLY A 352 -13.75 11.56 -12.35
N SER A 353 -12.86 11.85 -11.41
CA SER A 353 -12.04 10.85 -10.73
C SER A 353 -12.58 10.58 -9.33
N TYR A 354 -12.87 9.30 -9.05
CA TYR A 354 -13.06 8.86 -7.67
C TYR A 354 -11.69 8.87 -6.99
N GLY A 355 -11.34 9.88 -6.20
CA GLY A 355 -10.10 9.95 -5.42
C GLY A 355 -10.32 10.24 -3.94
N PRO A 356 -9.25 10.41 -3.11
CA PRO A 356 -9.38 10.63 -1.68
C PRO A 356 -10.30 11.81 -1.30
N THR A 357 -10.27 12.90 -2.08
CA THR A 357 -11.17 14.05 -1.86
C THR A 357 -12.62 13.70 -2.16
N THR A 358 -12.90 13.07 -3.31
CA THR A 358 -14.24 12.57 -3.66
C THR A 358 -14.75 11.59 -2.59
N ARG A 359 -13.90 10.66 -2.15
CA ARG A 359 -14.22 9.71 -1.06
C ARG A 359 -14.61 10.45 0.22
N LYS A 360 -13.82 11.43 0.65
CA LYS A 360 -14.11 12.20 1.88
C LYS A 360 -15.43 12.96 1.77
N ALA A 361 -15.74 13.54 0.61
CA ALA A 361 -17.01 14.21 0.35
C ALA A 361 -18.20 13.24 0.41
N ILE A 362 -18.05 12.03 -0.15
CA ILE A 362 -19.05 10.97 -0.05
C ILE A 362 -19.25 10.57 1.42
N GLN A 363 -18.17 10.35 2.18
CA GLN A 363 -18.27 10.01 3.61
C GLN A 363 -18.97 11.12 4.41
N ALA A 364 -18.71 12.39 4.11
CA ALA A 364 -19.40 13.50 4.75
C ALA A 364 -20.91 13.48 4.43
N PHE A 365 -21.29 13.20 3.18
CA PHE A 365 -22.69 13.03 2.82
C PHE A 365 -23.33 11.84 3.54
N GLN A 366 -22.69 10.67 3.52
CA GLN A 366 -23.17 9.47 4.21
C GLN A 366 -23.35 9.71 5.71
N GLY A 367 -22.42 10.42 6.35
CA GLY A 367 -22.52 10.82 7.76
C GLY A 367 -23.72 11.73 8.04
N ASN A 368 -24.04 12.65 7.13
CA ASN A 368 -25.20 13.54 7.28
C ASN A 368 -26.54 12.80 7.20
N ILE A 369 -26.58 11.65 6.51
CA ILE A 369 -27.80 10.82 6.37
C ILE A 369 -27.81 9.58 7.28
N GLY A 370 -26.78 9.40 8.12
CA GLY A 370 -26.66 8.24 9.02
C GLY A 370 -26.35 6.91 8.32
N ASP A 371 -25.77 6.95 7.12
CA ASP A 371 -25.37 5.77 6.34
C ASP A 371 -23.94 5.29 6.71
N GLU A 372 -23.57 4.09 6.26
CA GLU A 372 -22.22 3.54 6.43
C GLU A 372 -21.17 4.40 5.73
N LEU A 373 -20.11 4.81 6.46
CA LEU A 373 -19.05 5.71 5.97
C LEU A 373 -18.03 5.04 5.02
N ALA A 374 -18.48 4.15 4.14
CA ALA A 374 -17.64 3.43 3.20
C ALA A 374 -16.93 4.39 2.21
N GLY A 375 -17.60 5.49 1.84
CA GLY A 375 -17.08 6.52 0.94
C GLY A 375 -17.06 6.10 -0.53
N LEU A 376 -17.93 5.18 -0.93
CA LEU A 376 -17.91 4.55 -2.25
C LEU A 376 -18.81 5.30 -3.25
N PRO A 377 -18.36 5.52 -4.49
CA PRO A 377 -19.16 6.17 -5.53
C PRO A 377 -20.12 5.14 -6.15
N THR A 378 -21.22 4.82 -5.47
CA THR A 378 -22.18 3.82 -5.94
C THR A 378 -23.24 4.44 -6.86
N GLU A 379 -23.83 3.62 -7.73
CA GLU A 379 -25.00 4.05 -8.52
C GLU A 379 -26.17 4.47 -7.62
N GLY A 380 -26.38 3.77 -6.50
CA GLY A 380 -27.42 4.09 -5.53
C GLY A 380 -27.24 5.49 -4.92
N LEU A 381 -26.00 5.81 -4.53
CA LEU A 381 -25.66 7.13 -3.99
C LEU A 381 -25.91 8.26 -5.01
N LEU A 382 -25.55 8.05 -6.28
CA LEU A 382 -25.82 9.05 -7.31
C LEU A 382 -27.33 9.28 -7.47
N LYS A 383 -28.14 8.21 -7.51
CA LYS A 383 -29.60 8.30 -7.60
C LYS A 383 -30.21 9.04 -6.41
N GLU A 384 -29.70 8.78 -5.20
CA GLU A 384 -30.13 9.47 -3.99
C GLU A 384 -29.78 10.97 -4.01
N LEU A 385 -28.55 11.32 -4.40
CA LEU A 385 -28.15 12.72 -4.54
C LEU A 385 -28.99 13.47 -5.58
N GLN A 386 -29.35 12.80 -6.68
CA GLN A 386 -30.23 13.32 -7.73
C GLN A 386 -31.67 13.52 -7.22
N SER A 387 -32.24 12.57 -6.49
CA SER A 387 -33.61 12.68 -5.97
C SER A 387 -33.73 13.82 -4.95
N LEU A 388 -32.76 13.95 -4.04
CA LEU A 388 -32.70 15.03 -3.08
C LEU A 388 -32.53 16.40 -3.77
N ALA A 389 -31.76 16.47 -4.86
CA ALA A 389 -31.63 17.71 -5.63
C ALA A 389 -32.94 18.08 -6.35
N ALA A 390 -33.67 17.09 -6.88
CA ALA A 390 -34.97 17.33 -7.51
C ALA A 390 -36.04 17.82 -6.52
N GLN A 391 -35.99 17.37 -5.27
CA GLN A 391 -36.90 17.81 -4.21
C GLN A 391 -36.62 19.25 -3.75
N GLN A 392 -35.38 19.71 -3.88
CA GLN A 392 -34.95 21.07 -3.51
C GLN A 392 -35.15 22.11 -4.62
N ALA A 393 -35.53 21.69 -5.84
CA ALA A 393 -35.81 22.60 -6.93
C ALA A 393 -37.11 23.41 -6.65
N PRO A 394 -37.10 24.75 -6.81
CA PRO A 394 -38.27 25.57 -6.49
C PRO A 394 -39.49 25.16 -7.34
N ALA A 395 -40.66 25.08 -6.70
CA ALA A 395 -41.95 24.70 -7.29
C ALA A 395 -42.47 25.66 -8.40
N SER A 396 -41.73 26.72 -8.74
CA SER A 396 -42.18 27.78 -9.67
C SER A 396 -42.17 27.38 -11.15
N ALA A 397 -41.68 26.20 -11.52
CA ALA A 397 -41.69 25.73 -12.91
C ALA A 397 -42.97 24.97 -13.34
N LYS A 398 -43.89 24.66 -12.40
CA LYS A 398 -45.12 23.88 -12.72
C LYS A 398 -46.35 24.72 -13.07
N THR A 399 -46.28 26.06 -13.05
CA THR A 399 -47.46 26.95 -13.27
C THR A 399 -47.39 27.79 -14.55
N LYS A 400 -46.59 27.40 -15.56
CA LYS A 400 -46.52 28.12 -16.87
C LYS A 400 -46.98 27.27 -18.07
N ARG A 401 -47.86 26.30 -17.85
CA ARG A 401 -48.59 25.59 -18.92
C ARG A 401 -50.08 25.55 -18.59
N GLN A 402 -50.70 26.71 -18.54
CA GLN A 402 -52.14 26.93 -18.65
C GLN A 402 -52.34 28.44 -18.62
N ASN A 403 -52.34 29.05 -19.81
CA ASN A 403 -53.16 30.18 -20.22
C ASN A 403 -52.82 30.51 -21.67
#